data_AF-A0A925NP83-F1
#
_entry.id   AF-A0A925NP83-F1
#
_cell.length_a   1.000
_cell.length_b   1.000
_cell.length_c   1.000
_cell.angle_alpha   90.00
_cell.angle_beta   90.00
_cell.angle_gamma   90.00
#
_symmetry.space_group_name_H-M   'P 1'
#
loop_
_entity.id
_entity.type
_entity.pdbx_description
1 polymer ?
#
loop_
_entity_poly.entity_id
_entity_poly.type
_entity_poly.pdbx_seq_one_letter_code
_entity_poly.pdbx_strand_id
1 'polypeptide(L)'
;MKRTLQVAAALVALAGIGLWLSLGAGRGWTKTSLAIERVDPVTDIRYSEYKKGFFPGVDFLAASLMVSAALFGSSWLVRRKN
;
A
#
# COMPACT_ATOMS: atom_id res chain seq x y z
N MET A 1 9.56 25.97 2.92
CA MET A 1 9.64 24.86 1.95
C MET A 1 10.19 23.56 2.52
N LYS A 2 11.30 23.54 3.30
CA LYS A 2 11.78 22.29 3.92
C LYS A 2 10.76 21.61 4.85
N ARG A 3 10.15 22.39 5.75
CA ARG A 3 9.17 21.90 6.74
C ARG A 3 7.90 21.34 6.09
N THR A 4 7.43 21.95 5.01
CA THR A 4 6.26 21.48 4.26
C THR A 4 6.51 20.16 3.55
N LEU A 5 7.70 19.96 2.94
CA LEU A 5 8.08 18.67 2.37
C LEU A 5 8.21 17.57 3.43
N GLN A 6 8.76 17.90 4.61
CA GLN A 6 8.90 16.93 5.70
C GLN A 6 7.54 16.51 6.26
N VAL A 7 6.60 17.45 6.42
CA VAL A 7 5.23 17.14 6.85
C VAL A 7 4.51 16.30 5.78
N ALA A 8 4.67 16.63 4.49
CA ALA A 8 4.10 15.82 3.41
C ALA A 8 4.67 14.40 3.39
N ALA A 9 5.99 14.22 3.57
CA ALA A 9 6.63 12.91 3.65
C ALA A 9 6.09 12.07 4.83
N ALA A 10 5.92 12.70 6.00
CA ALA A 10 5.35 12.05 7.17
C ALA A 10 3.89 11.61 6.93
N LEU A 11 3.08 12.47 6.30
CA LEU A 11 1.70 12.14 5.95
C LEU A 11 1.62 10.99 4.95
N VAL A 12 2.47 10.99 3.92
CA VAL A 12 2.52 9.90 2.93
C VAL A 12 2.91 8.57 3.58
N ALA A 13 3.90 8.57 4.48
CA ALA A 13 4.29 7.38 5.22
C ALA A 13 3.17 6.86 6.12
N LEU A 14 2.54 7.75 6.91
CA LEU A 14 1.44 7.38 7.80
C LEU A 14 0.22 6.88 7.03
N ALA A 15 -0.13 7.51 5.91
CA ALA A 15 -1.23 7.06 5.05
C ALA A 15 -0.92 5.69 4.41
N GLY A 16 0.31 5.49 3.92
CA GLY A 16 0.74 4.21 3.36
C GLY A 16 0.71 3.07 4.37
N ILE A 17 1.25 3.29 5.57
CA ILE A 17 1.22 2.33 6.68
C ILE A 17 -0.23 2.07 7.13
N GLY A 18 -1.02 3.12 7.30
CA GLY A 18 -2.42 3.02 7.73
C GLY A 18 -3.28 2.21 6.76
N LEU A 19 -3.14 2.46 5.45
CA LEU A 19 -3.83 1.69 4.41
C LEU A 19 -3.35 0.24 4.37
N TRP A 20 -2.03 0.00 4.48
CA TRP A 20 -1.49 -1.36 4.50
C TRP A 20 -2.02 -2.17 5.68
N LEU A 21 -2.05 -1.58 6.88
CA LEU A 21 -2.62 -2.22 8.07
C LEU A 21 -4.13 -2.46 7.94
N SER A 22 -4.88 -1.46 7.44
CA SER A 22 -6.35 -1.53 7.36
C SER A 22 -6.84 -2.55 6.33
N LEU A 23 -6.12 -2.73 5.22
CA LEU A 23 -6.51 -3.64 4.15
C LEU A 23 -5.93 -5.07 4.33
N GLY A 24 -5.44 -5.38 5.53
CA GLY A 24 -5.13 -6.75 5.95
C GLY A 24 -3.66 -7.07 6.16
N ALA A 25 -2.76 -6.07 6.10
CA ALA A 25 -1.33 -6.23 6.31
C ALA A 25 -0.75 -7.40 5.50
N GLY A 26 -1.09 -7.45 4.20
CA GLY A 26 -0.68 -8.51 3.31
C GLY A 26 0.84 -8.65 3.33
N ARG A 27 1.35 -9.72 3.95
CA ARG A 27 2.79 -10.05 3.98
C ARG A 27 3.33 -10.53 2.62
N GLY A 28 2.44 -10.75 1.65
CA GLY A 28 2.79 -11.12 0.28
C GLY A 28 2.77 -9.92 -0.67
N TRP A 29 2.70 -10.22 -1.96
CA TRP A 29 2.52 -9.22 -3.03
C TRP A 29 1.09 -8.69 -3.08
N THR A 30 0.92 -7.46 -3.59
CA THR A 30 -0.38 -6.83 -3.80
C THR A 30 -1.26 -7.71 -4.69
N LYS A 31 -2.47 -8.00 -4.23
CA LYS A 31 -3.47 -8.78 -4.98
C LYS A 31 -4.69 -7.91 -5.24
N THR A 32 -5.18 -7.93 -6.48
CA THR A 32 -6.40 -7.24 -6.90
C THR A 32 -7.61 -8.17 -7.02
N SER A 33 -7.37 -9.48 -6.89
CA SER A 33 -8.38 -10.54 -6.94
C SER A 33 -8.07 -11.60 -5.88
N LEU A 34 -9.05 -11.89 -5.02
CA LEU A 34 -9.00 -13.03 -4.10
C LEU A 34 -9.75 -14.20 -4.73
N ALA A 35 -9.08 -15.34 -4.89
CA ALA A 35 -9.76 -16.59 -5.17
C ALA A 35 -10.40 -17.07 -3.86
N ILE A 36 -11.73 -17.05 -3.81
CA ILE A 36 -12.51 -17.63 -2.73
C ILE A 36 -12.96 -19.00 -3.24
N GLU A 37 -12.51 -20.06 -2.59
CA GLU A 37 -13.06 -21.39 -2.86
C GLU A 37 -14.50 -21.43 -2.37
N ARG A 38 -15.42 -21.63 -3.31
CA ARG A 38 -16.83 -21.86 -3.05
C ARG A 38 -17.19 -23.27 -3.51
N VAL A 39 -18.08 -23.89 -2.77
CA VAL A 39 -18.69 -25.17 -3.14
C VAL A 39 -20.08 -24.84 -3.64
N ASP A 40 -20.40 -25.27 -4.85
CA ASP A 40 -21.75 -25.14 -5.39
C ASP A 40 -22.70 -26.00 -4.55
N PRO A 41 -23.74 -25.41 -3.93
CA PRO A 41 -24.64 -26.15 -3.05
C PRO A 41 -25.50 -27.20 -3.77
N VAL A 42 -25.58 -27.17 -5.11
CA VAL A 42 -26.38 -28.10 -5.91
C VAL A 42 -25.53 -29.23 -6.47
N THR A 43 -24.32 -28.93 -6.93
CA THR A 43 -23.45 -29.89 -7.61
C THR A 43 -22.28 -30.39 -6.78
N ASP A 44 -22.02 -29.76 -5.62
CA ASP A 44 -20.90 -30.03 -4.71
C ASP A 44 -19.52 -29.88 -5.38
N ILE A 45 -19.47 -29.19 -6.53
CA ILE A 45 -18.23 -28.90 -7.27
C ILE A 45 -17.54 -27.71 -6.63
N ARG A 46 -16.23 -27.83 -6.38
CA ARG A 46 -15.37 -26.74 -5.95
C ARG A 46 -15.08 -25.80 -7.12
N TYR A 47 -15.46 -24.53 -6.99
CA TYR A 47 -15.11 -23.48 -7.94
C TYR A 47 -14.40 -22.33 -7.24
N SER A 48 -13.43 -21.75 -7.94
CA SER A 48 -12.68 -20.58 -7.47
C SER A 48 -13.39 -19.31 -7.94
N GLU A 49 -14.07 -18.63 -7.02
CA GLU A 49 -14.72 -17.35 -7.31
C GLU A 49 -13.72 -16.21 -7.07
N TYR A 50 -13.39 -15.46 -8.12
CA TYR A 50 -12.49 -14.32 -8.00
C TYR A 50 -13.26 -13.08 -7.55
N LYS A 51 -13.18 -12.77 -6.25
CA LYS A 51 -13.74 -11.54 -5.74
C LYS A 51 -12.74 -10.41 -5.95
N LYS A 52 -13.18 -9.35 -6.66
CA LYS A 52 -12.39 -8.13 -6.82
C LYS A 52 -12.22 -7.46 -5.47
N GLY A 53 -10.98 -7.17 -5.10
CA GLY A 53 -10.64 -6.48 -3.87
C GLY A 53 -9.18 -6.09 -3.88
N PHE A 54 -8.87 -4.90 -3.36
CA PHE A 54 -7.50 -4.42 -3.29
C PHE A 54 -6.90 -4.87 -1.96
N PHE A 55 -5.86 -5.71 -2.03
CA PHE A 55 -5.12 -6.21 -0.88
C PHE A 55 -3.67 -5.76 -1.03
N PRO A 56 -3.30 -4.60 -0.46
CA PRO A 56 -1.96 -4.05 -0.56
C PRO A 56 -0.98 -4.99 0.12
N GLY A 57 0.04 -5.38 -0.64
CA GLY A 57 1.14 -6.21 -0.16
C GLY A 57 2.28 -5.38 0.41
N VAL A 58 3.38 -6.06 0.72
CA VAL A 58 4.62 -5.43 1.19
C VAL A 58 5.22 -4.52 0.11
N ASP A 59 4.99 -4.83 -1.16
CA ASP A 59 5.37 -4.01 -2.31
C ASP A 59 4.72 -2.62 -2.28
N PHE A 60 3.44 -2.52 -1.91
CA PHE A 60 2.76 -1.23 -1.77
C PHE A 60 3.33 -0.42 -0.59
N LEU A 61 3.59 -1.10 0.53
CA LEU A 61 4.24 -0.48 1.68
C LEU A 61 5.65 0.04 1.32
N ALA A 62 6.46 -0.79 0.67
CA ALA A 62 7.81 -0.44 0.23
C ALA A 62 7.79 0.74 -0.75
N ALA A 63 6.88 0.75 -1.73
CA ALA A 63 6.71 1.87 -2.65
C ALA A 63 6.34 3.16 -1.91
N SER A 64 5.39 3.10 -0.97
CA SER A 64 4.97 4.28 -0.19
C SER A 64 6.11 4.85 0.67
N LEU A 65 6.91 3.99 1.28
CA LEU A 65 8.08 4.38 2.07
C LEU A 65 9.19 4.94 1.18
N MET A 66 9.38 4.39 -0.02
CA MET A 66 10.37 4.88 -0.97
C MET A 66 10.02 6.29 -1.47
N VAL A 67 8.74 6.55 -1.76
CA VAL A 67 8.24 7.89 -2.10
C VAL A 67 8.44 8.86 -0.92
N SER A 68 8.12 8.43 0.30
CA SER A 68 8.35 9.24 1.51
C SER A 68 9.84 9.54 1.72
N ALA A 69 10.72 8.56 1.57
CA ALA A 69 12.16 8.71 1.67
C ALA A 69 12.72 9.65 0.58
N ALA A 70 12.21 9.55 -0.65
CA ALA A 70 12.58 10.46 -1.74
C ALA A 70 12.14 11.91 -1.46
N LEU A 71 10.92 12.12 -0.95
CA LEU A 71 10.42 13.43 -0.52
C LEU A 71 11.25 14.00 0.64
N PHE A 72 11.60 13.16 1.62
CA PHE A 72 12.43 13.58 2.74
C PHE A 72 13.87 13.88 2.31
N GLY A 73 14.48 13.04 1.48
CA GLY A 73 15.83 13.23 0.95
C GLY A 73 15.93 14.46 0.02
N SER A 74 14.94 14.66 -0.85
CA SER A 74 14.87 15.87 -1.69
C SER A 74 14.71 17.15 -0.84
N SER A 75 14.06 17.08 0.32
CA SER A 75 13.98 18.23 1.24
C SER A 75 15.36 18.73 1.72
N TRP A 76 16.38 17.86 1.73
CA TRP A 76 17.76 18.23 2.05
C TRP A 76 18.47 18.90 0.87
N LEU A 77 18.26 18.39 -0.34
CA LEU A 77 18.80 18.92 -1.60
C LEU A 77 18.19 20.26 -2.00
N VAL A 78 16.97 20.58 -1.56
CA VAL A 78 16.38 21.93 -1.66
C VAL A 78 17.19 22.88 -0.75
N ARG A 79 18.29 23.39 -1.29
CA ARG A 79 19.18 24.37 -0.66
C ARG A 79 18.36 25.56 -0.16
N ARG A 80 18.64 26.05 1.06
CA ARG A 80 18.17 27.39 1.47
C ARG A 80 18.73 28.36 0.45
N LYS A 81 17.88 28.91 -0.41
CA LYS A 81 18.15 30.19 -1.05
C LYS A 81 17.75 31.23 -0.01
N ASN A 82 18.72 31.61 0.84
CA ASN A 82 18.63 32.77 1.70
C ASN A 82 19.89 33.58 1.46
#